data_AF-A0AAV6THY4-F1
#
_entry.id   AF-A0AAV6THY4-F1
#
_cell.length_a   1.000
_cell.length_b   1.000
_cell.length_c   1.000
_cell.angle_alpha   90.00
_cell.angle_beta   90.00
_cell.angle_gamma   90.00
#
_symmetry.space_group_name_H-M   'P 1'
#
loop_
_entity.id
_entity.type
_entity.pdbx_description
1 polymer ?
#
loop_
_entity_poly.entity_id
_entity_poly.type
_entity_poly.pdbx_seq_one_letter_code
_entity_poly.pdbx_strand_id
1 'polypeptide(L)' 'MEDIRVGGYDIPKGTTIIANNWGVHNDTNYWTDPEEFRPNDSSLQTAF' A
#
# COMPACT_ATOMS: atom_id res chain seq x y z
N MET A 1 7.92 18.55 -8.99
CA MET A 1 8.26 17.15 -9.31
C MET A 1 9.76 17.03 -9.25
N GLU A 2 10.26 16.14 -8.41
CA GLU A 2 11.67 15.91 -8.12
C GLU A 2 11.97 14.40 -8.21
N ASP A 3 13.26 14.07 -8.26
CA ASP A 3 13.71 12.68 -8.16
C ASP A 3 13.47 12.18 -6.72
N ILE A 4 13.08 10.92 -6.54
CA ILE A 4 12.78 10.33 -5.22
C ILE A 4 13.42 8.95 -5.06
N ARG A 5 13.81 8.61 -3.82
CA ARG A 5 14.25 7.26 -3.47
C ARG A 5 13.16 6.53 -2.68
N VAL A 6 12.71 5.36 -3.16
CA VAL A 6 11.70 4.54 -2.47
C VAL A 6 12.00 3.05 -2.65
N GLY A 7 11.81 2.25 -1.59
CA GLY A 7 12.05 0.80 -1.66
C GLY A 7 13.47 0.39 -2.07
N GLY A 8 14.46 1.28 -1.93
CA GLY A 8 15.83 1.07 -2.38
C GLY A 8 16.12 1.49 -3.83
N TYR A 9 15.13 2.00 -4.57
CA TYR A 9 15.24 2.45 -5.95
C TYR A 9 15.27 3.97 -6.04
N ASP A 10 16.05 4.51 -6.97
CA ASP A 10 16.03 5.92 -7.37
C ASP A 10 15.06 6.09 -8.55
N ILE A 11 14.02 6.89 -8.37
CA ILE A 11 12.97 7.17 -9.35
C ILE A 11 13.16 8.59 -9.88
N PRO A 12 13.43 8.77 -11.18
CA PRO A 12 13.56 10.10 -11.78
C PRO A 12 12.26 10.91 -11.76
N LYS A 13 12.41 12.24 -11.77
CA LYS A 13 11.27 13.16 -11.91
C LYS A 13 10.52 12.88 -13.21
N GLY A 14 9.20 12.95 -13.13
CA GLY A 14 8.33 12.73 -14.29
C GLY A 14 8.02 11.26 -14.58
N THR A 15 8.56 10.31 -13.80
CA THR A 15 8.07 8.92 -13.82
C THR A 15 6.66 8.84 -13.23
N THR A 16 5.73 8.25 -13.97
CA THR A 16 4.39 7.95 -13.46
C THR A 16 4.45 6.74 -12.53
N ILE A 17 4.03 6.92 -11.29
CA ILE A 17 3.91 5.85 -10.29
C ILE A 17 2.43 5.50 -10.14
N ILE A 18 2.12 4.21 -10.18
CA ILE A 18 0.77 3.68 -9.95
C ILE A 18 0.82 2.83 -8.70
N ALA A 19 -0.01 3.16 -7.70
CA ALA A 19 -0.14 2.36 -6.50
C ALA A 19 -0.86 1.03 -6.81
N ASN A 20 -0.28 -0.10 -6.40
CA ASN A 20 -0.96 -1.39 -6.47
C ASN A 20 -1.95 -1.53 -5.31
N ASN A 21 -3.08 -0.82 -5.41
CA ASN A 21 -4.09 -0.83 -4.36
C ASN A 21 -4.62 -2.24 -4.08
N TRP A 22 -4.78 -3.08 -5.11
CA TRP A 22 -5.24 -4.46 -4.91
C TRP A 22 -4.25 -5.24 -4.03
N GLY A 23 -2.95 -5.19 -4.36
CA GLY A 23 -1.92 -5.87 -3.57
C GLY A 23 -1.87 -5.37 -2.13
N VAL A 24 -1.93 -4.05 -1.92
CA VAL A 24 -1.93 -3.46 -0.57
C VAL A 24 -3.13 -3.92 0.25
N HIS A 25 -4.32 -4.00 -0.34
CA HIS A 25 -5.52 -4.45 0.35
C HIS A 25 -5.62 -5.98 0.54
N ASN A 26 -4.74 -6.75 -0.09
CA ASN A 26 -4.75 -8.22 -0.02
C ASN A 26 -3.47 -8.83 0.57
N ASP A 27 -2.59 -8.00 1.15
CA ASP A 27 -1.35 -8.47 1.77
C ASP A 27 -1.60 -9.06 3.17
N THR A 28 -1.40 -10.37 3.32
CA THR A 28 -1.62 -11.10 4.58
C THR A 28 -0.67 -10.70 5.69
N ASN A 29 0.41 -9.96 5.39
CA ASN A 29 1.29 -9.40 6.42
C ASN A 29 0.64 -8.24 7.17
N TYR A 30 -0.33 -7.56 6.55
CA TYR A 30 -1.03 -6.41 7.13
C TYR A 30 -2.49 -6.72 7.46
N TRP A 31 -3.10 -7.66 6.74
CA TRP A 31 -4.52 -8.00 6.83
C TRP A 31 -4.70 -9.45 7.25
N THR A 32 -5.57 -9.68 8.23
CA THR A 32 -5.99 -11.05 8.57
C THR A 32 -7.15 -11.45 7.66
N ASP A 33 -6.98 -12.56 6.93
CA ASP A 33 -7.96 -13.09 5.95
C ASP A 33 -8.51 -12.01 4.99
N PRO A 34 -7.64 -11.35 4.18
CA PRO A 34 -8.02 -10.20 3.36
C PRO A 34 -9.13 -10.46 2.33
N GLU A 35 -9.43 -11.72 2.03
CA GLU A 35 -10.51 -12.11 1.13
C GLU A 35 -11.89 -12.11 1.82
N GLU A 36 -11.93 -12.01 3.15
CA GLU A 36 -13.18 -11.97 3.92
C GLU A 36 -13.68 -10.52 4.11
N PHE A 37 -14.93 -10.28 3.75
CA PHE A 37 -15.56 -8.98 3.99
C PHE A 37 -15.91 -8.81 5.48
N ARG A 38 -15.14 -7.96 6.17
CA ARG A 38 -15.31 -7.67 7.61
C ARG A 38 -15.64 -6.18 7.83
N PRO A 39 -16.91 -5.76 7.74
CA PRO A 39 -17.29 -4.34 7.79
C PRO A 39 -17.00 -3.66 9.13
N ASN A 40 -16.86 -4.42 10.22
CA ASN A 40 -16.54 -3.91 11.56
C ASN A 40 -15.04 -3.94 11.87
N ASP A 41 -14.21 -4.40 10.94
CA ASP A 41 -12.77 -4.47 11.12
C ASP A 41 -12.17 -3.08 10.98
N SER A 42 -11.86 -2.49 12.13
CA SER A 42 -11.25 -1.15 12.26
C SER A 42 -9.73 -1.21 12.28
N SER A 43 -9.12 -2.37 11.99
CA SER A 43 -7.68 -2.62 12.09
C SER A 43 -6.80 -1.63 11.33
N LEU A 44 -7.29 -1.01 10.26
CA LEU A 44 -6.54 0.00 9.51
C LEU A 44 -6.45 1.39 10.16
N GLN A 45 -7.36 1.76 11.04
CA GLN A 45 -7.39 3.14 11.58
C GLN A 45 -6.34 3.37 12.68
N THR A 46 -5.64 2.32 13.14
CA THR A 46 -4.76 2.41 14.32
C THR A 46 -3.26 2.35 13.97
N ALA A 47 -2.88 2.38 12.69
CA ALA A 47 -1.49 2.18 12.26
C ALA A 47 -0.80 3.42 11.62
N PHE A 48 -1.41 4.61 11.70
CA PHE A 48 -0.78 5.87 11.27
C PHE A 48 -0.80 6.92 12.37
#